data_AF-A0A1G5SDF1-F1
#
_entry.id   AF-A0A1G5SDF1-F1
#
_cell.length_a   1.000
_cell.length_b   1.000
_cell.length_c   1.000
_cell.angle_alpha   90.00
_cell.angle_beta   90.00
_cell.angle_gamma   90.00
#
_symmetry.space_group_name_H-M   'P 1'
#
loop_
_entity.id
_entity.type
_entity.pdbx_description
1 polymer ?
#
loop_
_entity_poly.entity_id
_entity_poly.type
_entity_poly.pdbx_seq_one_letter_code
_entity_poly.pdbx_strand_id
1 'polypeptide(L)'
;MHPSAQSALADVMIDVINSKENGADRNIQLIIETHSEHFLRRLQRRIAEDAVPKEKVSAYFANIARTSATLEPLQIDMLGNIQNWLENFFEDEMGDILEQAKAAIKKRMQKSTEKSEASE
;
A
#
# COMPACT_ATOMS: atom_id res chain seq x y z
N MET A 1 13.29 -0.09 10.04
CA MET A 1 13.54 -0.54 8.65
C MET A 1 13.16 0.59 7.71
N HIS A 2 14.03 0.99 6.79
CA HIS A 2 13.72 2.07 5.84
C HIS A 2 12.56 1.67 4.90
N PRO A 3 11.62 2.57 4.54
CA PRO A 3 10.51 2.32 3.62
C PRO A 3 10.89 1.56 2.34
N SER A 4 11.99 1.96 1.71
CA SER A 4 12.46 1.29 0.49
C SER A 4 12.85 -0.16 0.70
N ALA A 5 13.43 -0.48 1.86
CA ALA A 5 13.81 -1.85 2.21
C ALA A 5 12.58 -2.71 2.51
N GLN A 6 11.52 -2.13 3.09
CA GLN A 6 10.24 -2.82 3.29
C GLN A 6 9.56 -3.15 1.95
N SER A 7 9.56 -2.21 1.00
CA SER A 7 9.08 -2.47 -0.37
C SER A 7 9.91 -3.57 -1.05
N ALA A 8 11.24 -3.50 -0.97
CA ALA A 8 12.13 -4.49 -1.59
C ALA A 8 11.89 -5.91 -1.06
N LEU A 9 11.44 -6.05 0.19
CA LEU A 9 11.09 -7.35 0.76
C LEU A 9 9.94 -8.02 0.01
N ALA A 10 8.94 -7.26 -0.48
CA ALA A 10 7.85 -7.83 -1.27
C ALA A 10 8.36 -8.48 -2.56
N ASP A 11 9.35 -7.87 -3.21
CA ASP A 11 9.98 -8.43 -4.42
C ASP A 11 10.69 -9.76 -4.09
N VAL A 12 11.46 -9.79 -2.99
CA VAL A 12 12.14 -11.01 -2.53
C VAL A 12 11.15 -12.14 -2.22
N MET A 13 10.00 -11.84 -1.60
CA MET A 13 8.98 -12.85 -1.29
C MET A 13 8.35 -13.43 -2.57
N ILE A 14 8.16 -12.60 -3.60
CA ILE A 14 7.70 -13.05 -4.93
C ILE A 14 8.74 -13.97 -5.57
N ASP A 15 10.02 -13.63 -5.47
CA ASP A 15 11.10 -14.48 -5.98
C ASP A 15 11.15 -15.84 -5.26
N VAL A 16 10.92 -15.85 -3.94
CA VAL A 16 10.90 -17.08 -3.14
C VAL A 16 9.79 -18.02 -3.60
N ILE A 17 8.56 -17.55 -3.80
CA ILE A 17 7.46 -18.42 -4.24
C ILE A 17 7.64 -18.94 -5.68
N ASN A 18 8.44 -18.24 -6.49
CA ASN A 18 8.79 -18.65 -7.86
C ASN A 18 10.13 -19.40 -7.93
N SER A 19 10.77 -19.69 -6.79
CA SER A 19 12.07 -20.34 -6.76
C SER A 19 12.01 -21.78 -7.26
N LYS A 20 13.08 -22.17 -7.97
CA LYS A 20 13.22 -23.49 -8.60
C LYS A 20 14.39 -24.27 -8.03
N GLU A 21 14.27 -25.58 -8.01
CA GLU A 21 15.31 -26.52 -7.63
C GLU A 21 15.35 -27.64 -8.67
N ASN A 22 16.53 -27.88 -9.25
CA ASN A 22 16.72 -28.84 -10.35
C ASN A 22 15.76 -28.63 -11.54
N GLY A 23 15.41 -27.37 -11.82
CA GLY A 23 14.51 -27.00 -12.93
C GLY A 23 13.01 -27.13 -12.62
N ALA A 24 12.63 -27.62 -11.43
CA ALA A 24 11.24 -27.75 -10.98
C ALA A 24 10.86 -26.68 -9.94
N ASP A 25 9.58 -26.32 -9.89
CA ASP A 25 9.05 -25.37 -8.91
C ASP A 25 9.08 -25.97 -7.50
N ARG A 26 9.49 -25.16 -6.51
CA ARG A 26 9.61 -25.61 -5.11
C ARG A 26 8.28 -25.62 -4.34
N ASN A 27 7.20 -25.09 -4.94
CA ASN A 27 5.86 -25.03 -4.34
C ASN A 27 5.85 -24.44 -2.92
N ILE A 28 6.52 -23.30 -2.74
CA ILE A 28 6.65 -22.64 -1.43
C ILE A 28 5.41 -21.79 -1.15
N GLN A 29 4.81 -21.98 0.02
CA GLN A 29 3.77 -21.10 0.57
C GLN A 29 4.38 -20.21 1.66
N LEU A 30 4.11 -18.91 1.59
CA LEU A 30 4.53 -17.93 2.60
C LEU A 30 3.30 -17.43 3.36
N ILE A 31 3.43 -17.33 4.68
CA ILE A 31 2.49 -16.64 5.56
C ILE A 31 3.25 -15.45 6.14
N ILE A 32 2.78 -14.24 5.84
CA ILE A 32 3.46 -13.00 6.17
C ILE A 32 2.53 -12.15 7.03
N GLU A 33 2.97 -11.84 8.23
CA GLU A 33 2.37 -10.82 9.08
C GLU A 33 3.18 -9.53 8.92
N THR A 34 2.52 -8.42 8.61
CA THR A 34 3.19 -7.13 8.43
C THR A 34 2.27 -5.96 8.73
N HIS A 35 2.84 -4.91 9.32
CA HIS A 35 2.21 -3.60 9.47
C HIS A 35 2.74 -2.58 8.44
N SER A 36 3.54 -3.03 7.46
CA SER A 36 4.16 -2.15 6.48
C SER A 36 3.19 -1.83 5.33
N GLU A 37 2.77 -0.57 5.26
CA GLU A 37 2.06 -0.03 4.10
C GLU A 37 2.89 -0.15 2.82
N HIS A 38 4.18 0.13 2.91
CA HIS A 38 5.10 0.06 1.77
C HIS A 38 5.18 -1.35 1.18
N PHE A 39 5.18 -2.39 2.03
CA PHE A 39 5.12 -3.78 1.58
C PHE A 39 3.82 -4.06 0.82
N LEU A 40 2.67 -3.68 1.40
CA LEU A 40 1.36 -3.92 0.80
C LEU A 40 1.23 -3.18 -0.54
N ARG A 41 1.60 -1.90 -0.59
CA ARG A 41 1.58 -1.10 -1.84
C ARG A 41 2.49 -1.68 -2.90
N ARG A 42 3.67 -2.18 -2.52
CA ARG A 42 4.57 -2.84 -3.48
C ARG A 42 3.93 -4.11 -4.03
N LEU A 43 3.30 -4.93 -3.18
CA LEU A 43 2.60 -6.14 -3.61
C LEU A 43 1.43 -5.82 -4.56
N GLN A 44 0.60 -4.83 -4.24
CA GLN A 44 -0.48 -4.35 -5.11
C GLN A 44 0.05 -3.93 -6.48
N ARG A 45 1.15 -3.16 -6.51
CA ARG A 45 1.81 -2.76 -7.75
C ARG A 45 2.31 -3.97 -8.55
N ARG A 46 2.86 -5.01 -7.90
CA ARG A 46 3.33 -6.22 -8.59
C ARG A 46 2.20 -7.06 -9.17
N ILE A 47 1.02 -7.04 -8.54
CA ILE A 47 -0.18 -7.61 -9.15
C ILE A 47 -0.56 -6.82 -10.41
N ALA A 48 -0.60 -5.49 -10.32
CA ALA A 48 -0.93 -4.61 -11.46
C ALA A 48 0.06 -4.70 -12.64
N GLU A 49 1.32 -5.04 -12.36
CA GLU A 49 2.39 -5.22 -13.34
C GLU A 49 2.47 -6.66 -13.90
N ASP A 50 1.53 -7.55 -13.55
CA ASP A 50 1.53 -8.98 -13.89
C ASP A 50 2.79 -9.74 -13.41
N ALA A 51 3.52 -9.19 -12.44
CA ALA A 51 4.72 -9.81 -11.87
C ALA A 51 4.38 -10.92 -10.85
N VAL A 52 3.17 -10.88 -10.27
CA VAL A 52 2.61 -11.96 -9.47
C VAL A 52 1.12 -12.12 -9.78
N PRO A 53 0.63 -13.32 -10.14
CA PRO A 53 -0.79 -13.55 -10.36
C PRO A 53 -1.59 -13.28 -9.09
N LYS A 54 -2.73 -12.60 -9.23
CA LYS A 54 -3.62 -12.27 -8.11
C LYS A 54 -4.07 -13.53 -7.34
N GLU A 55 -4.22 -14.65 -8.04
CA GLU A 55 -4.65 -15.94 -7.52
C GLU A 55 -3.63 -16.56 -6.56
N LYS A 56 -2.36 -16.17 -6.66
CA LYS A 56 -1.29 -16.59 -5.74
C LYS A 56 -1.24 -15.74 -4.46
N VAL A 57 -2.08 -14.71 -4.34
CA VAL A 57 -2.05 -13.76 -3.22
C VAL A 57 -3.39 -13.75 -2.50
N SER A 58 -3.37 -14.04 -1.20
CA SER A 58 -4.49 -13.81 -0.29
C SER A 58 -4.04 -12.86 0.82
N ALA A 59 -4.88 -11.88 1.16
CA ALA A 59 -4.57 -10.88 2.17
C ALA A 59 -5.72 -10.76 3.15
N TYR A 60 -5.38 -10.58 4.42
CA TYR A 60 -6.33 -10.49 5.52
C TYR A 60 -5.90 -9.40 6.48
N PHE A 61 -6.88 -8.68 7.02
CA PHE A 61 -6.67 -7.79 8.16
C PHE A 61 -6.88 -8.55 9.46
N ALA A 62 -5.92 -8.45 10.37
CA ALA A 62 -6.05 -8.98 11.72
C ALA A 62 -6.72 -7.94 12.62
N ASN A 63 -8.02 -8.11 12.87
CA ASN A 63 -8.77 -7.27 13.79
C ASN A 63 -8.63 -7.80 15.22
N ILE A 64 -7.87 -7.06 16.05
CA ILE A 64 -7.59 -7.40 17.45
C ILE A 64 -8.45 -6.61 18.45
N ALA A 65 -9.40 -5.80 17.99
CA ALA A 65 -10.22 -4.94 18.85
C ALA A 65 -11.31 -5.70 19.63
N ARG A 66 -11.61 -6.95 19.25
CA ARG A 66 -12.64 -7.79 19.86
C ARG A 66 -12.01 -8.87 20.74
N THR A 67 -12.75 -9.35 21.74
CA THR A 67 -12.39 -10.55 22.51
C THR A 67 -12.43 -11.75 21.56
N SER A 68 -11.24 -12.19 21.13
CA SER A 68 -10.93 -13.06 19.96
C SER A 68 -10.57 -12.25 18.71
N ALA A 69 -9.32 -12.38 18.29
CA ALA A 69 -8.85 -11.79 17.03
C ALA A 69 -9.56 -12.44 15.84
N THR A 70 -9.99 -11.62 14.88
CA THR A 70 -10.64 -12.09 13.65
C THR A 70 -9.80 -11.72 12.43
N LEU A 71 -9.76 -12.60 11.42
CA LEU A 71 -9.14 -12.31 10.13
C LEU A 71 -10.23 -11.89 9.14
N GLU A 72 -10.19 -10.64 8.71
CA GLU A 72 -11.12 -10.08 7.73
C GLU A 72 -10.45 -10.08 6.35
N PRO A 73 -11.02 -10.75 5.32
CA PRO A 73 -10.39 -10.84 4.01
C PRO A 73 -10.36 -9.49 3.29
N LEU A 74 -9.23 -9.15 2.69
CA LEU A 74 -9.09 -8.01 1.79
C LEU A 74 -9.43 -8.41 0.35
N GLN A 75 -10.37 -7.68 -0.25
CA GLN A 75 -10.84 -7.86 -1.62
C GLN A 75 -9.90 -7.12 -2.57
N ILE A 76 -8.87 -7.83 -3.03
CA ILE A 76 -7.94 -7.31 -4.02
C ILE A 76 -8.45 -7.68 -5.43
N ASP A 77 -8.53 -6.71 -6.35
CA ASP A 77 -8.90 -6.94 -7.74
C ASP A 77 -7.69 -7.31 -8.64
N MET A 78 -7.93 -7.53 -9.93
CA MET A 78 -6.88 -7.87 -10.91
C MET A 78 -5.88 -6.73 -11.14
N LEU A 79 -6.24 -5.49 -10.80
CA LEU A 79 -5.37 -4.33 -10.90
C LEU A 79 -4.60 -4.08 -9.59
N GLY A 80 -4.72 -5.00 -8.62
CA GLY A 80 -4.10 -4.87 -7.31
C GLY A 80 -4.80 -3.89 -6.37
N ASN A 81 -5.97 -3.34 -6.70
CA ASN A 81 -6.69 -2.43 -5.81
C ASN A 81 -7.40 -3.22 -4.70
N ILE A 82 -7.35 -2.71 -3.47
CA ILE A 82 -8.19 -3.21 -2.38
C ILE A 82 -9.51 -2.43 -2.40
N GLN A 83 -10.63 -3.16 -2.52
CA GLN A 83 -11.96 -2.56 -2.65
C GLN A 83 -12.60 -2.25 -1.30
N ASN A 84 -12.25 -3.02 -0.26
CA ASN A 84 -12.80 -2.91 1.08
C ASN A 84 -11.75 -2.40 2.07
N TRP A 85 -11.07 -1.29 1.74
CA TRP A 85 -10.18 -0.64 2.69
C TRP A 85 -10.92 -0.33 3.99
N LEU A 86 -10.32 -0.67 5.12
CA LEU A 86 -10.81 -0.24 6.42
C LEU A 86 -10.44 1.23 6.63
N GLU A 87 -11.34 1.96 7.28
CA GLU A 87 -11.10 3.35 7.63
C GLU A 87 -9.90 3.44 8.60
N ASN A 88 -8.93 4.32 8.30
CA ASN A 88 -7.70 4.50 9.08
C ASN A 88 -6.80 3.24 9.17
N PHE A 89 -6.78 2.40 8.13
CA PHE A 89 -5.94 1.19 8.10
C PHE A 89 -4.43 1.48 8.15
N PHE A 90 -4.02 2.58 7.53
CA PHE A 90 -2.69 3.16 7.66
C PHE A 90 -2.82 4.61 8.14
N GLU A 91 -1.73 5.21 8.61
CA GLU A 91 -1.67 6.65 8.81
C GLU A 91 -2.06 7.33 7.49
N ASP A 92 -2.93 8.35 7.54
CA ASP A 92 -3.46 9.04 6.35
C ASP A 92 -2.40 9.94 5.71
N GLU A 93 -1.21 9.41 5.44
CA GLU A 93 -0.09 10.14 4.84
C GLU A 93 -0.51 10.75 3.49
N MET A 94 -1.34 10.05 2.73
CA MET A 94 -1.81 10.55 1.43
C MET A 94 -2.87 11.64 1.56
N GLY A 95 -3.76 11.55 2.55
CA GLY A 95 -4.67 12.63 2.91
C GLY A 95 -3.92 13.85 3.42
N ASP A 96 -2.91 13.66 4.26
CA ASP A 96 -2.04 14.74 4.75
C ASP A 96 -1.28 15.43 3.61
N ILE A 97 -0.72 14.67 2.66
CA ILE A 97 -0.07 15.23 1.45
C ILE A 97 -1.08 16.04 0.62
N LEU A 98 -2.31 15.52 0.44
CA LEU A 98 -3.35 16.20 -0.32
C LEU A 98 -3.81 17.49 0.38
N GLU A 99 -4.03 17.46 1.69
CA GLU A 99 -4.41 18.63 2.49
C GLU A 99 -3.29 19.67 2.54
N GLN A 100 -2.03 19.25 2.65
CA GLN A 100 -0.88 20.15 2.53
C GLN A 100 -0.84 20.83 1.16
N ALA A 101 -1.04 20.07 0.07
CA ALA A 101 -1.06 20.62 -1.29
C ALA A 101 -2.20 21.63 -1.48
N LYS A 102 -3.42 21.29 -1.01
CA LYS A 102 -4.57 22.20 -1.01
C LYS A 102 -4.29 23.48 -0.23
N ALA A 103 -3.74 23.36 0.99
CA ALA A 103 -3.40 24.49 1.84
C ALA A 103 -2.33 25.39 1.18
N ALA A 104 -1.32 24.81 0.54
CA ALA A 104 -0.28 25.53 -0.17
C ALA A 104 -0.84 26.35 -1.35
N ILE A 105 -1.75 25.75 -2.15
CA ILE A 105 -2.43 26.44 -3.25
C ILE A 105 -3.27 27.62 -2.72
N LYS A 106 -4.08 27.39 -1.69
CA LYS A 106 -4.93 28.42 -1.06
C LYS A 106 -4.10 29.61 -0.56
N LYS A 107 -2.99 29.33 0.12
CA LYS A 107 -2.07 30.37 0.63
C LYS A 107 -1.43 31.19 -0.50
N ARG A 108 -1.15 30.55 -1.64
CA ARG A 108 -0.59 31.22 -2.83
C ARG A 108 -1.58 32.17 -3.47
N MET A 109 -2.85 31.75 -3.59
CA MET A 109 -3.95 32.57 -4.12
C MET A 109 -4.21 33.80 -3.24
N GLN A 110 -4.27 33.63 -1.91
CA GLN A 110 -4.46 34.73 -0.97
C GLN A 110 -3.33 35.77 -1.07
N LYS A 111 -2.07 35.33 -1.12
CA LYS A 111 -0.92 36.23 -1.31
C LYS A 111 -0.93 36.98 -2.64
N SER A 112 -1.44 36.37 -3.72
CA SER A 112 -1.56 37.09 -5.00
C SER A 112 -2.65 38.15 -4.98
N THR A 113 -3.76 37.90 -4.27
CA THR A 113 -4.86 38.88 -4.12
C THR A 113 -4.41 40.06 -3.25
N GLU A 114 -3.80 39.81 -2.09
CA GLU A 114 -3.28 40.86 -1.19
C GLU A 114 -2.23 41.74 -1.88
N LYS A 115 -1.39 41.15 -2.75
CA LYS A 115 -0.36 41.90 -3.48
C LYS A 115 -0.94 42.75 -4.62
N SER A 116 -2.11 42.40 -5.16
CA SER A 116 -2.81 43.19 -6.17
C SER A 116 -3.51 44.39 -5.53
N GLU A 117 -4.14 44.20 -4.37
CA GLU A 117 -4.85 45.25 -3.62
C GLU A 117 -3.88 46.27 -2.97
N ALA A 118 -2.66 45.86 -2.62
CA ALA A 118 -1.63 46.76 -2.08
C ALA A 118 -0.89 47.60 -3.14
N SER A 119 -1.19 47.39 -4.43
CA SER A 119 -0.58 48.10 -5.56
C SER A 119 -1.54 49.02 -6.32
N GLU A 120 -2.77 49.18 -5.83
CA GLU A 120 -3.72 50.24 -6.19
C GLU A 120 -3.71 51.36 -5.13
#